data_AF-A0A142WYX8-F1
#
_entry.id   AF-A0A142WYX8-F1
#
_cell.length_a   1.000
_cell.length_b   1.000
_cell.length_c   1.000
_cell.angle_alpha   90.00
_cell.angle_beta   90.00
_cell.angle_gamma   90.00
#
_symmetry.space_group_name_H-M   'P 1'
#
loop_
_entity.id
_entity.type
_entity.pdbx_description
1 polymer ?
#
loop_
_entity_poly.entity_id
_entity_poly.type
_entity_poly.pdbx_seq_one_letter_code
_entity_poly.pdbx_strand_id
1 'polypeptide(L)'
;METVVSRSGSRVAVMALCVACLLAAANAPSESPPKPNPAAIVAGETLRVSAIRGVGLGGPGDRKVDDALWRIVTIRNQRFSLATFAEALEAVLQVPVVIDRLSFEEAGRDLTAEFSVDVSETTVHELLSSLDEIEAGYNIRHGRLVLQYRFEALEARTLRVYNVASLSTTVQEKIRELVVAHCYGPWDADEPGTGTIQQLGTNLLVRTNLAAQAEVETFLNLLAANVPGPAK
;
A
#
# COMPACT_ATOMS: atom_id res chain seq x y z
N MET A 1 7.32 -6.48 -53.28
CA MET A 1 8.19 -7.42 -52.54
C MET A 1 8.53 -6.74 -51.24
N GLU A 2 7.85 -7.15 -50.17
CA GLU A 2 8.31 -7.16 -48.76
C GLU A 2 7.09 -7.48 -47.89
N THR A 3 7.15 -8.64 -47.26
CA THR A 3 6.06 -9.26 -46.51
C THR A 3 6.41 -9.15 -45.04
N VAL A 4 5.59 -8.45 -44.26
CA VAL A 4 5.76 -8.32 -42.80
C VAL A 4 5.18 -9.56 -42.12
N VAL A 5 6.02 -10.33 -41.45
CA VAL A 5 5.62 -11.49 -40.64
C VAL A 5 5.46 -11.05 -39.19
N SER A 6 4.21 -11.00 -38.73
CA SER A 6 3.85 -10.86 -37.31
C SER A 6 3.91 -12.23 -36.64
N ARG A 7 4.64 -12.33 -35.52
CA ARG A 7 4.61 -13.50 -34.62
C ARG A 7 3.89 -13.09 -33.33
N SER A 8 2.60 -13.40 -33.24
CA SER A 8 1.90 -13.50 -31.95
C SER A 8 1.91 -14.97 -31.50
N GLY A 9 2.59 -15.21 -30.39
CA GLY A 9 2.73 -16.52 -29.76
C GLY A 9 1.73 -16.69 -28.64
N SER A 10 0.74 -17.53 -28.89
CA SER A 10 -0.32 -18.00 -28.01
C SER A 10 0.18 -18.76 -26.77
N ARG A 11 -0.42 -18.50 -25.61
CA ARG A 11 -0.61 -19.45 -24.49
C ARG A 11 -2.02 -19.18 -23.92
N VAL A 12 -3.05 -19.86 -24.43
CA VAL A 12 -3.65 -21.06 -23.81
C VAL A 12 -4.21 -20.71 -22.42
N ALA A 13 -5.47 -20.30 -22.30
CA ALA A 13 -6.65 -21.18 -22.29
C ALA A 13 -6.56 -22.31 -21.25
N VAL A 14 -6.96 -22.02 -20.01
CA VAL A 14 -7.50 -23.02 -19.08
C VAL A 14 -8.82 -22.48 -18.53
N MET A 15 -9.89 -23.01 -19.14
CA MET A 15 -11.17 -23.47 -18.56
C MET A 15 -11.78 -22.69 -17.38
N ALA A 16 -12.97 -22.09 -17.47
CA ALA A 16 -14.30 -22.66 -17.74
C ALA A 16 -14.75 -23.72 -16.72
N LEU A 17 -15.60 -23.30 -15.75
CA LEU A 17 -16.61 -24.01 -14.93
C LEU A 17 -16.71 -23.23 -13.60
N CYS A 18 -17.77 -22.47 -13.27
CA CYS A 18 -19.10 -22.97 -12.97
C CYS A 18 -20.14 -21.84 -13.09
N VAL A 19 -20.85 -21.83 -14.22
CA VAL A 19 -22.17 -21.22 -14.36
C VAL A 19 -23.18 -22.32 -14.07
N ALA A 20 -23.65 -22.41 -12.84
CA ALA A 20 -24.81 -23.23 -12.45
C ALA A 20 -25.25 -22.90 -11.01
N CYS A 21 -26.00 -21.81 -10.81
CA CYS A 21 -26.90 -21.63 -9.64
C CYS A 21 -27.88 -20.44 -9.83
N LEU A 22 -28.33 -20.22 -11.08
CA LEU A 22 -29.36 -19.22 -11.39
C LEU A 22 -30.63 -19.96 -11.83
N LEU A 23 -31.57 -20.16 -10.88
CA LEU A 23 -33.04 -20.11 -11.02
C LEU A 23 -33.78 -21.08 -10.07
N ALA A 24 -34.35 -20.51 -9.00
CA ALA A 24 -35.61 -20.83 -8.28
C ALA A 24 -35.45 -20.31 -6.83
N ALA A 25 -36.29 -19.48 -6.22
CA ALA A 25 -37.69 -19.11 -6.40
C ALA A 25 -37.90 -17.67 -5.83
N ALA A 26 -38.66 -16.80 -6.49
CA ALA A 26 -40.07 -16.46 -6.22
C ALA A 26 -40.34 -15.64 -4.92
N ASN A 27 -40.79 -14.40 -5.14
CA ASN A 27 -41.66 -13.55 -4.32
C ASN A 27 -41.44 -13.47 -2.80
N ALA A 28 -40.90 -12.33 -2.34
CA ALA A 28 -41.08 -11.79 -0.99
C ALA A 28 -41.21 -10.25 -1.04
N PRO A 29 -41.96 -9.63 -0.11
CA PRO A 29 -42.36 -8.22 -0.21
C PRO A 29 -41.21 -7.25 0.11
N SER A 30 -41.31 -6.06 -0.49
CA SER A 30 -40.42 -4.91 -0.30
C SER A 30 -40.48 -4.38 1.14
N GLU A 31 -39.60 -4.85 2.01
CA GLU A 31 -39.19 -4.14 3.23
C GLU A 31 -38.01 -3.20 2.93
N SER A 32 -38.06 -1.99 3.47
CA SER A 32 -37.00 -0.98 3.36
C SER A 32 -35.69 -1.53 3.94
N PRO A 33 -34.53 -1.37 3.29
CA PRO A 33 -33.29 -1.92 3.79
C PRO A 33 -32.94 -1.27 5.15
N PRO A 34 -32.59 -2.06 6.18
CA PRO A 34 -32.10 -1.53 7.44
C PRO A 34 -30.80 -0.75 7.19
N LYS A 35 -30.63 0.38 7.88
CA LYS A 35 -29.36 1.12 7.89
C LYS A 35 -28.24 0.14 8.25
N PRO A 36 -27.14 0.07 7.47
CA PRO A 36 -26.05 -0.84 7.77
C PRO A 36 -25.47 -0.49 9.14
N ASN A 37 -25.45 -1.48 10.03
CA ASN A 37 -24.78 -1.39 11.32
C ASN A 37 -23.26 -1.42 11.06
N PRO A 38 -22.48 -0.38 11.40
CA PRO A 38 -21.04 -0.34 11.14
C PRO A 38 -20.28 -1.49 11.83
N ALA A 39 -20.84 -2.06 12.91
CA ALA A 39 -20.25 -3.22 13.59
C ALA A 39 -20.47 -4.55 12.85
N ALA A 40 -21.44 -4.65 11.93
CA ALA A 40 -21.76 -5.88 11.22
C ALA A 40 -20.98 -6.04 9.88
N ILE A 41 -20.28 -4.99 9.44
CA ILE A 41 -19.56 -4.94 8.17
C ILE A 41 -18.27 -5.80 8.18
N VAL A 42 -17.82 -6.24 9.36
CA VAL A 42 -16.57 -7.01 9.57
C VAL A 42 -16.82 -8.41 10.18
N ALA A 43 -18.07 -8.89 10.19
CA ALA A 43 -18.44 -10.19 10.81
C ALA A 43 -18.16 -11.43 9.91
N GLY A 44 -17.17 -11.34 9.02
CA GLY A 44 -16.57 -12.47 8.30
C GLY A 44 -15.19 -12.78 8.87
N GLU A 45 -15.12 -12.94 10.18
CA GLU A 45 -13.89 -12.86 10.95
C GLU A 45 -13.10 -14.18 10.90
N THR A 46 -12.02 -14.21 10.13
CA THR A 46 -10.84 -15.01 10.47
C THR A 46 -9.60 -14.15 10.24
N LEU A 47 -9.38 -13.22 11.19
CA LEU A 47 -8.16 -12.44 11.30
C LEU A 47 -7.00 -13.37 11.67
N ARG A 48 -6.20 -13.76 10.67
CA ARG A 48 -4.85 -14.31 10.91
C ARG A 48 -3.86 -13.16 10.79
N VAL A 49 -3.40 -12.67 11.93
CA VAL A 49 -2.39 -11.62 12.01
C VAL A 49 -1.01 -12.27 12.02
N SER A 50 -0.26 -12.08 10.94
CA SER A 50 1.17 -12.36 10.87
C SER A 50 1.89 -11.03 10.72
N ALA A 51 2.57 -10.56 11.76
CA ALA A 51 3.30 -9.29 11.72
C ALA A 51 4.69 -9.49 11.08
N ILE A 52 5.00 -8.68 10.06
CA ILE A 52 6.35 -8.52 9.52
C ILE A 52 6.90 -7.20 10.08
N ARG A 53 8.03 -7.24 10.79
CA ARG A 53 8.60 -6.07 11.49
C ARG A 53 9.37 -5.16 10.52
N GLY A 54 8.91 -3.92 10.34
CA GLY A 54 9.69 -2.84 9.73
C GLY A 54 10.32 -1.94 10.80
N VAL A 55 11.57 -1.47 10.58
CA VAL A 55 12.26 -0.56 11.52
C VAL A 55 12.12 0.88 11.02
N GLY A 56 10.96 1.49 11.29
CA GLY A 56 10.72 2.90 11.00
C GLY A 56 11.40 3.87 11.99
N LEU A 57 11.94 4.98 11.46
CA LEU A 57 12.43 6.14 12.23
C LEU A 57 11.32 7.02 12.81
N GLY A 58 10.06 6.70 12.55
CA GLY A 58 8.95 7.44 13.13
C GLY A 58 8.93 7.33 14.65
N GLY A 59 8.20 8.25 15.29
CA GLY A 59 7.96 8.18 16.72
C GLY A 59 7.33 6.85 17.12
N PRO A 60 7.27 6.51 18.43
CA PRO A 60 6.64 5.26 18.87
C PRO A 60 5.19 5.10 18.40
N GLY A 61 4.49 6.21 18.11
CA GLY A 61 3.17 6.18 17.48
C GLY A 61 3.20 5.75 16.01
N ASP A 62 4.14 6.25 15.22
CA ASP A 62 4.24 5.93 13.79
C ASP A 62 4.55 4.44 13.59
N ARG A 63 5.39 3.85 14.45
CA ARG A 63 5.67 2.40 14.44
C ARG A 63 4.43 1.55 14.63
N LYS A 64 3.48 1.98 15.48
CA LYS A 64 2.21 1.26 15.64
C LYS A 64 1.38 1.29 14.37
N VAL A 65 1.41 2.40 13.64
CA VAL A 65 0.71 2.52 12.35
C VAL A 65 1.41 1.64 11.31
N ASP A 66 2.73 1.73 11.19
CA ASP A 66 3.54 0.88 10.30
C ASP A 66 3.23 -0.62 10.54
N ASP A 67 3.27 -1.09 11.79
CA ASP A 67 2.95 -2.48 12.15
C ASP A 67 1.50 -2.86 11.79
N ALA A 68 0.57 -1.91 11.93
CA ALA A 68 -0.84 -2.14 11.62
C ALA A 68 -1.10 -2.24 10.11
N LEU A 69 -0.32 -1.54 9.27
CA LEU A 69 -0.43 -1.59 7.80
C LEU A 69 -0.12 -2.97 7.22
N TRP A 70 0.67 -3.79 7.92
CA TRP A 70 1.00 -5.15 7.49
C TRP A 70 -0.06 -6.20 7.87
N ARG A 71 -1.18 -5.81 8.49
CA ARG A 71 -2.29 -6.73 8.79
C ARG A 71 -2.96 -7.18 7.50
N ILE A 72 -3.33 -8.46 7.46
CA ILE A 72 -4.09 -9.05 6.35
C ILE A 72 -5.57 -8.75 6.55
N VAL A 73 -6.23 -8.31 5.48
CA VAL A 73 -7.65 -8.00 5.44
C VAL A 73 -8.33 -8.68 4.25
N THR A 74 -9.63 -8.94 4.41
CA THR A 74 -10.51 -9.45 3.37
C THR A 74 -11.78 -8.62 3.38
N ILE A 75 -12.09 -7.97 2.27
CA ILE A 75 -13.26 -7.11 2.07
C ILE A 75 -13.91 -7.57 0.76
N ARG A 76 -15.15 -8.03 0.79
CA ARG A 76 -15.81 -8.61 -0.39
C ARG A 76 -16.96 -7.74 -0.88
N ASN A 77 -16.81 -7.20 -2.08
CA ASN A 77 -17.83 -6.46 -2.81
C ASN A 77 -18.61 -5.46 -1.93
N GLN A 78 -17.86 -4.62 -1.21
CA GLN A 78 -18.44 -3.59 -0.34
C GLN A 78 -18.29 -2.23 -0.99
N ARG A 79 -19.31 -1.37 -0.83
CA ARG A 79 -19.26 0.02 -1.23
C ARG A 79 -19.03 0.90 -0.02
N PHE A 80 -18.12 1.87 -0.17
CA PHE A 80 -17.78 2.82 0.87
C PHE A 80 -17.80 4.24 0.33
N SER A 81 -18.18 5.19 1.18
CA SER A 81 -17.69 6.55 1.06
C SER A 81 -16.31 6.63 1.74
N LEU A 82 -15.54 7.68 1.48
CA LEU A 82 -14.22 7.81 2.12
C LEU A 82 -14.32 7.85 3.65
N ALA A 83 -15.40 8.47 4.18
CA ALA A 83 -15.68 8.52 5.60
C ALA A 83 -15.94 7.13 6.21
N THR A 84 -16.82 6.33 5.61
CA THR A 84 -17.14 4.98 6.13
C THR A 84 -15.96 4.03 5.97
N PHE A 85 -15.17 4.18 4.91
CA PHE A 85 -13.93 3.44 4.73
C PHE A 85 -12.89 3.77 5.81
N ALA A 86 -12.70 5.05 6.14
CA ALA A 86 -11.79 5.48 7.20
C ALA A 86 -12.21 4.95 8.57
N GLU A 87 -13.49 4.99 8.90
CA GLU A 87 -14.04 4.41 10.14
C GLU A 87 -13.81 2.89 10.22
N ALA A 88 -14.04 2.18 9.12
CA ALA A 88 -13.79 0.74 9.03
C ALA A 88 -12.30 0.42 9.21
N LEU A 89 -11.41 1.19 8.58
CA LEU A 89 -9.97 1.05 8.75
C LEU A 89 -9.52 1.32 10.18
N GLU A 90 -10.02 2.38 10.82
CA GLU A 90 -9.69 2.69 12.21
C GLU A 90 -10.09 1.54 13.16
N ALA A 91 -11.28 0.96 12.96
CA ALA A 91 -11.74 -0.19 13.72
C ALA A 91 -10.83 -1.42 13.54
N VAL A 92 -10.37 -1.70 12.31
CA VAL A 92 -9.49 -2.84 12.01
C VAL A 92 -8.07 -2.61 12.51
N LEU A 93 -7.52 -1.41 12.31
CA LEU A 93 -6.13 -1.09 12.59
C LEU A 93 -5.89 -0.78 14.06
N GLN A 94 -6.91 -0.31 14.79
CA GLN A 94 -6.79 0.22 16.16
C GLN A 94 -5.79 1.39 16.22
N VAL A 95 -5.75 2.20 15.16
CA VAL A 95 -4.99 3.45 15.07
C VAL A 95 -5.89 4.55 14.49
N PRO A 96 -5.74 5.81 14.90
CA PRO A 96 -6.59 6.89 14.38
C PRO A 96 -6.41 7.05 12.87
N VAL A 97 -7.53 7.10 12.14
CA VAL A 97 -7.56 7.38 10.69
C VAL A 97 -8.20 8.75 10.48
N VAL A 98 -7.49 9.66 9.81
CA VAL A 98 -7.92 11.03 9.57
C VAL A 98 -8.01 11.26 8.07
N ILE A 99 -9.08 11.91 7.62
CA ILE A 99 -9.20 12.36 6.23
C ILE A 99 -8.77 13.83 6.18
N ASP A 100 -7.76 14.13 5.36
CA ASP A 100 -7.36 15.49 5.02
C ASP A 100 -8.35 16.08 4.01
N ARG A 101 -9.47 16.60 4.53
CA ARG A 101 -10.55 17.15 3.70
C ARG A 101 -10.08 18.30 2.81
N LEU A 102 -9.17 19.13 3.32
CA LEU A 102 -8.65 20.28 2.58
C LEU A 102 -7.94 19.80 1.30
N SER A 103 -7.09 18.77 1.40
CA SER A 103 -6.40 18.23 0.22
C SER A 103 -7.35 17.73 -0.88
N PHE A 104 -8.49 17.14 -0.51
CA PHE A 104 -9.50 16.68 -1.48
C PHE A 104 -10.34 17.83 -2.03
N GLU A 105 -10.69 18.80 -1.19
CA GLU A 105 -11.45 20.00 -1.58
C GLU A 105 -10.66 20.84 -2.59
N GLU A 106 -9.36 21.05 -2.36
CA GLU A 106 -8.46 21.77 -3.28
C GLU A 106 -8.31 21.04 -4.63
N ALA A 107 -8.36 19.71 -4.63
CA ALA A 107 -8.38 18.88 -5.82
C ALA A 107 -9.76 18.80 -6.50
N GLY A 108 -10.80 19.43 -5.94
CA GLY A 108 -12.17 19.39 -6.47
C GLY A 108 -12.82 18.01 -6.41
N ARG A 109 -12.43 17.18 -5.43
CA ARG A 109 -12.92 15.81 -5.26
C ARG A 109 -14.08 15.74 -4.27
N ASP A 110 -15.11 14.98 -4.63
CA ASP A 110 -16.26 14.75 -3.78
C ASP A 110 -15.98 13.61 -2.78
N LEU A 111 -15.90 13.95 -1.50
CA LEU A 111 -15.68 13.02 -0.38
C LEU A 111 -16.87 12.08 -0.13
N THR A 112 -18.04 12.40 -0.68
CA THR A 112 -19.27 11.60 -0.52
C THR A 112 -19.43 10.56 -1.61
N ALA A 113 -18.62 10.62 -2.68
CA ALA A 113 -18.64 9.65 -3.75
C ALA A 113 -18.32 8.25 -3.21
N GLU A 114 -19.12 7.27 -3.62
CA GLU A 114 -18.92 5.88 -3.23
C GLU A 114 -17.96 5.18 -4.20
N PHE A 115 -17.14 4.28 -3.65
CA PHE A 115 -16.27 3.38 -4.40
C PHE A 115 -16.43 1.95 -3.91
N SER A 116 -16.09 0.99 -4.77
CA SER A 116 -16.22 -0.44 -4.46
C SER A 116 -14.85 -1.01 -4.11
N VAL A 117 -14.80 -1.82 -3.06
CA VAL A 117 -13.59 -2.53 -2.63
C VAL A 117 -13.88 -4.02 -2.63
N ASP A 118 -13.05 -4.77 -3.35
CA ASP A 118 -13.07 -6.23 -3.37
C ASP A 118 -11.63 -6.76 -3.32
N VAL A 119 -11.17 -7.10 -2.12
CA VAL A 119 -9.82 -7.61 -1.86
C VAL A 119 -9.90 -8.85 -0.95
N SER A 120 -9.03 -9.82 -1.20
CA SER A 120 -8.98 -11.05 -0.40
C SER A 120 -7.54 -11.33 -0.01
N GLU A 121 -7.32 -11.60 1.28
CA GLU A 121 -6.00 -11.97 1.83
C GLU A 121 -4.89 -10.97 1.47
N THR A 122 -5.23 -9.69 1.45
CA THR A 122 -4.34 -8.59 1.04
C THR A 122 -3.91 -7.80 2.28
N THR A 123 -2.69 -7.26 2.29
CA THR A 123 -2.26 -6.38 3.40
C THR A 123 -2.99 -5.03 3.35
N VAL A 124 -3.16 -4.35 4.49
CA VAL A 124 -3.73 -3.00 4.48
C VAL A 124 -2.87 -2.04 3.65
N HIS A 125 -1.54 -2.21 3.67
CA HIS A 125 -0.63 -1.48 2.80
C HIS A 125 -1.00 -1.60 1.30
N GLU A 126 -1.20 -2.82 0.81
CA GLU A 126 -1.59 -3.09 -0.58
C GLU A 126 -3.00 -2.58 -0.88
N LEU A 127 -3.95 -2.75 0.04
CA LEU A 127 -5.30 -2.18 -0.07
C LEU A 127 -5.27 -0.66 -0.20
N LEU A 128 -4.47 0.04 0.63
CA LEU A 128 -4.34 1.49 0.52
C LEU A 128 -3.67 1.91 -0.79
N SER A 129 -2.79 1.07 -1.33
CA SER A 129 -2.15 1.30 -2.62
C SER A 129 -3.12 1.11 -3.80
N SER A 130 -4.20 0.34 -3.61
CA SER A 130 -5.25 0.16 -4.63
C SER A 130 -6.29 1.28 -4.65
N LEU A 131 -6.23 2.25 -3.73
CA LEU A 131 -7.12 3.42 -3.73
C LEU A 131 -6.81 4.44 -4.85
N ASP A 132 -5.98 4.04 -5.81
CA ASP A 132 -5.61 4.86 -6.95
C ASP A 132 -6.83 5.22 -7.83
N GLU A 133 -7.84 4.33 -7.87
CA GLU A 133 -9.08 4.54 -8.63
C GLU A 133 -9.85 5.81 -8.18
N ILE A 134 -9.71 6.18 -6.90
CA ILE A 134 -10.31 7.39 -6.33
C ILE A 134 -9.30 8.51 -6.12
N GLU A 135 -8.10 8.38 -6.69
CA GLU A 135 -6.96 9.29 -6.51
C GLU A 135 -6.70 9.63 -5.04
N ALA A 136 -6.89 8.67 -4.14
CA ALA A 136 -6.52 8.81 -2.74
C ALA A 136 -5.14 8.21 -2.50
N GLY A 137 -4.38 8.85 -1.62
CA GLY A 137 -3.15 8.32 -1.05
C GLY A 137 -3.20 8.39 0.46
N TYR A 138 -2.14 7.91 1.10
CA TYR A 138 -2.04 7.96 2.55
C TYR A 138 -0.65 8.39 3.01
N ASN A 139 -0.60 8.90 4.23
CA ASN A 139 0.61 9.26 4.93
C ASN A 139 0.49 8.91 6.42
N ILE A 140 1.62 8.79 7.12
CA ILE A 140 1.66 8.56 8.56
C ILE A 140 2.16 9.84 9.22
N ARG A 141 1.33 10.46 10.05
CA ARG A 141 1.67 11.70 10.76
C ARG A 141 1.29 11.59 12.23
N HIS A 142 2.26 11.72 13.12
CA HIS A 142 2.07 11.74 14.57
C HIS A 142 1.29 10.53 15.11
N GLY A 143 1.62 9.32 14.62
CA GLY A 143 0.96 8.08 15.00
C GLY A 143 -0.48 7.93 14.50
N ARG A 144 -0.81 8.60 13.39
CA ARG A 144 -2.12 8.54 12.73
C ARG A 144 -1.95 8.22 11.26
N LEU A 145 -2.89 7.47 10.71
CA LEU A 145 -3.02 7.26 9.27
C LEU A 145 -3.82 8.43 8.69
N VAL A 146 -3.22 9.21 7.79
CA VAL A 146 -3.87 10.34 7.13
C VAL A 146 -4.18 9.96 5.69
N LEU A 147 -5.46 9.82 5.35
CA LEU A 147 -5.95 9.68 3.98
C LEU A 147 -6.06 11.08 3.37
N GLN A 148 -5.43 11.28 2.23
CA GLN A 148 -5.33 12.60 1.58
C GLN A 148 -5.33 12.42 0.06
N TYR A 149 -5.44 13.53 -0.68
CA TYR A 149 -5.33 13.47 -2.14
C TYR A 149 -4.00 12.83 -2.57
N ARG A 150 -4.03 11.97 -3.59
CA ARG A 150 -2.87 11.16 -4.01
C ARG A 150 -1.64 12.02 -4.30
N PHE A 151 -1.82 13.15 -4.98
CA PHE A 151 -0.72 14.04 -5.32
C PHE A 151 0.03 14.51 -4.06
N GLU A 152 -0.69 14.99 -3.05
CA GLU A 152 -0.13 15.39 -1.75
C GLU A 152 0.59 14.23 -1.03
N ALA A 153 0.05 13.01 -1.13
CA ALA A 153 0.71 11.82 -0.58
C ALA A 153 2.02 11.48 -1.28
N LEU A 154 2.07 11.63 -2.61
CA LEU A 154 3.27 11.42 -3.41
C LEU A 154 4.32 12.52 -3.20
N GLU A 155 3.88 13.75 -2.94
CA GLU A 155 4.77 14.87 -2.62
C GLU A 155 5.28 14.84 -1.18
N ALA A 156 4.57 14.16 -0.28
CA ALA A 156 4.99 14.01 1.10
C ALA A 156 6.20 13.08 1.24
N ARG A 157 7.39 13.67 1.12
CA ARG A 157 8.66 12.94 1.28
C ARG A 157 9.02 12.79 2.74
N THR A 158 9.28 11.56 3.14
CA THR A 158 9.77 11.21 4.49
C THR A 158 11.22 10.78 4.39
N LEU A 159 12.03 11.14 5.37
CA LEU A 159 13.41 10.66 5.50
C LEU A 159 13.42 9.39 6.37
N ARG A 160 13.89 8.28 5.82
CA ARG A 160 14.16 7.04 6.55
C ARG A 160 15.66 6.74 6.54
N VAL A 161 16.15 6.15 7.62
CA VAL A 161 17.53 5.63 7.72
C VAL A 161 17.44 4.12 7.80
N TYR A 162 18.07 3.46 6.83
CA TYR A 162 18.20 2.01 6.77
C TYR A 162 19.60 1.62 7.21
N ASN A 163 19.71 0.74 8.21
CA ASN A 163 20.99 0.18 8.60
C ASN A 163 21.33 -1.01 7.70
N VAL A 164 22.40 -0.87 6.92
CA VAL A 164 22.88 -1.87 5.95
C VAL A 164 24.13 -2.61 6.44
N ALA A 165 24.46 -2.52 7.74
CA ALA A 165 25.64 -3.17 8.31
C ALA A 165 25.61 -4.71 8.22
N SER A 166 24.43 -5.30 8.02
CA SER A 166 24.24 -6.74 7.83
C SER A 166 24.61 -7.22 6.43
N LEU A 167 24.75 -6.33 5.45
CA LEU A 167 25.11 -6.67 4.07
C LEU A 167 26.63 -6.86 3.93
N SER A 168 27.09 -7.54 2.88
CA SER A 168 28.52 -7.63 2.58
C SER A 168 29.12 -6.26 2.23
N THR A 169 30.41 -6.04 2.52
CA THR A 169 31.09 -4.75 2.24
C THR A 169 30.95 -4.32 0.78
N THR A 170 31.07 -5.26 -0.17
CA THR A 170 30.91 -4.98 -1.60
C THR A 170 29.49 -4.50 -1.96
N VAL A 171 28.46 -5.04 -1.30
CA VAL A 171 27.08 -4.57 -1.48
C VAL A 171 26.88 -3.22 -0.82
N GLN A 172 27.43 -3.01 0.39
CA GLN A 172 27.36 -1.73 1.09
C GLN A 172 27.96 -0.60 0.25
N GLU A 173 29.11 -0.80 -0.41
CA GLU A 173 29.76 0.21 -1.25
C GLU A 173 28.92 0.61 -2.48
N LYS A 174 28.06 -0.29 -2.97
CA LYS A 174 27.23 -0.09 -4.17
C LYS A 174 25.75 0.12 -3.86
N ILE A 175 25.37 0.20 -2.58
CA ILE A 175 23.96 0.07 -2.20
C ILE A 175 23.10 1.19 -2.80
N ARG A 176 23.63 2.41 -2.90
CA ARG A 176 22.95 3.53 -3.55
C ARG A 176 22.63 3.23 -5.01
N GLU A 177 23.60 2.77 -5.78
CA GLU A 177 23.42 2.43 -7.19
C GLU A 177 22.42 1.28 -7.37
N LEU A 178 22.49 0.29 -6.49
CA LEU A 178 21.55 -0.83 -6.49
C LEU A 178 20.12 -0.38 -6.22
N VAL A 179 19.90 0.47 -5.23
CA VAL A 179 18.57 1.02 -4.91
C VAL A 179 18.03 1.86 -6.07
N VAL A 180 18.85 2.77 -6.61
CA VAL A 180 18.44 3.61 -7.77
C VAL A 180 18.06 2.76 -8.98
N ALA A 181 18.75 1.63 -9.21
CA ALA A 181 18.50 0.76 -10.34
C ALA A 181 17.28 -0.18 -10.18
N HIS A 182 16.87 -0.49 -8.94
CA HIS A 182 15.85 -1.51 -8.68
C HIS A 182 14.56 -0.98 -8.01
N CYS A 183 14.57 0.23 -7.47
CA CYS A 183 13.42 0.82 -6.80
C CYS A 183 12.86 1.99 -7.63
N TYR A 184 11.53 2.11 -7.67
CA TYR A 184 10.85 3.20 -8.34
C TYR A 184 11.11 4.53 -7.63
N GLY A 185 11.44 5.55 -8.41
CA GLY A 185 11.53 6.92 -7.96
C GLY A 185 12.27 7.78 -8.98
N PRO A 186 11.89 9.05 -9.18
CA PRO A 186 12.83 9.99 -9.73
C PRO A 186 13.94 10.18 -8.67
N TRP A 187 15.14 9.71 -8.97
CA TRP A 187 16.33 9.79 -8.13
C TRP A 187 17.30 10.85 -8.66
N ASP A 188 16.83 12.08 -8.86
CA ASP A 188 17.67 13.17 -9.36
C ASP A 188 17.99 14.15 -8.23
N ALA A 189 19.22 14.17 -7.74
CA ALA A 189 19.61 15.06 -6.64
C ALA A 189 19.49 16.56 -7.00
N ASP A 190 19.53 16.90 -8.28
CA ASP A 190 19.55 18.28 -8.77
C ASP A 190 18.14 18.81 -9.11
N GLU A 191 17.16 17.91 -9.29
CA GLU A 191 15.78 18.29 -9.59
C GLU A 191 14.93 18.48 -8.32
N PRO A 192 14.40 19.69 -8.05
CA PRO A 192 13.54 19.92 -6.90
C PRO A 192 12.20 19.20 -7.11
N GLY A 193 12.01 18.03 -6.50
CA GLY A 193 10.88 17.19 -6.92
C GLY A 193 11.07 15.71 -6.63
N THR A 194 12.32 15.33 -6.43
CA THR A 194 12.76 13.94 -6.49
C THR A 194 13.14 13.38 -5.14
N GLY A 195 13.27 12.05 -5.09
CA GLY A 195 13.81 11.36 -3.93
C GLY A 195 15.32 11.56 -3.84
N THR A 196 15.86 11.67 -2.62
CA THR A 196 17.30 11.72 -2.41
C THR A 196 17.78 10.47 -1.66
N ILE A 197 18.94 9.95 -2.06
CA ILE A 197 19.61 8.82 -1.41
C ILE A 197 21.03 9.22 -1.05
N GLN A 198 21.38 9.11 0.22
CA GLN A 198 22.72 9.39 0.73
C GLN A 198 23.19 8.24 1.61
N GLN A 199 24.46 7.87 1.50
CA GLN A 199 25.06 6.86 2.37
C GLN A 199 26.04 7.50 3.34
N LEU A 200 25.89 7.19 4.63
CA LEU A 200 26.74 7.63 5.72
C LEU A 200 27.22 6.41 6.51
N GLY A 201 28.40 5.88 6.14
CA GLY A 201 28.91 4.63 6.71
C GLY A 201 27.99 3.46 6.40
N THR A 202 27.49 2.78 7.44
CA THR A 202 26.54 1.66 7.33
C THR A 202 25.07 2.10 7.31
N ASN A 203 24.80 3.39 7.23
CA ASN A 203 23.45 3.94 7.21
C ASN A 203 23.13 4.49 5.82
N LEU A 204 22.03 4.03 5.23
CA LEU A 204 21.48 4.54 3.99
C LEU A 204 20.30 5.46 4.33
N LEU A 205 20.47 6.75 4.05
CA LEU A 205 19.45 7.78 4.21
C LEU A 205 18.67 7.89 2.91
N VAL A 206 17.36 7.67 2.97
CA VAL A 206 16.48 7.74 1.81
C VAL A 206 15.36 8.71 2.14
N ARG A 207 15.27 9.81 1.38
CA ARG A 207 14.16 10.75 1.45
C ARG A 207 13.30 10.60 0.22
N THR A 208 12.15 9.96 0.36
CA THR A 208 11.20 9.75 -0.74
C THR A 208 9.77 9.58 -0.19
N ASN A 209 8.79 9.42 -1.06
CA ASN A 209 7.40 9.14 -0.66
C ASN A 209 7.24 7.73 -0.08
N LEU A 210 6.12 7.48 0.59
CA LEU A 210 5.92 6.24 1.35
C LEU A 210 5.92 4.98 0.47
N ALA A 211 5.37 5.04 -0.74
CA ALA A 211 5.37 3.93 -1.68
C ALA A 211 6.80 3.51 -2.06
N ALA A 212 7.64 4.47 -2.44
CA ALA A 212 9.04 4.21 -2.75
C ALA A 212 9.83 3.72 -1.51
N GLN A 213 9.51 4.20 -0.30
CA GLN A 213 10.13 3.69 0.93
C GLN A 213 9.81 2.21 1.17
N ALA A 214 8.59 1.77 0.87
CA ALA A 214 8.18 0.37 1.01
C ALA A 214 8.90 -0.54 0.01
N GLU A 215 9.11 -0.07 -1.22
CA GLU A 215 9.91 -0.77 -2.23
C GLU A 215 11.39 -0.91 -1.81
N VAL A 216 11.98 0.20 -1.32
CA VAL A 216 13.36 0.20 -0.81
C VAL A 216 13.51 -0.80 0.34
N GLU A 217 12.59 -0.79 1.30
CA GLU A 217 12.60 -1.71 2.43
C GLU A 217 12.51 -3.18 1.99
N THR A 218 11.59 -3.48 1.07
CA THR A 218 11.44 -4.82 0.49
C THR A 218 12.72 -5.26 -0.22
N PHE A 219 13.30 -4.39 -1.04
CA PHE A 219 14.55 -4.66 -1.75
C PHE A 219 15.73 -4.92 -0.81
N LEU A 220 15.90 -4.10 0.23
CA LEU A 220 16.95 -4.28 1.23
C LEU A 220 16.81 -5.58 2.02
N ASN A 221 15.58 -5.97 2.35
CA ASN A 221 15.30 -7.25 3.00
C ASN A 221 15.65 -8.43 2.10
N LEU A 222 15.32 -8.35 0.80
CA LEU A 222 15.71 -9.37 -0.18
C LEU A 222 17.24 -9.47 -0.32
N LEU A 223 17.95 -8.34 -0.37
CA LEU A 223 19.41 -8.34 -0.40
C LEU A 223 20.02 -8.98 0.85
N ALA A 224 19.50 -8.64 2.03
CA ALA A 224 19.99 -9.20 3.29
C ALA A 224 19.79 -10.72 3.38
N ALA A 225 18.70 -11.24 2.84
CA ALA A 225 18.43 -12.68 2.80
C ALA A 225 19.35 -13.45 1.84
N ASN A 226 19.78 -12.83 0.74
CA ASN A 226 20.55 -13.51 -0.32
C ASN A 226 22.06 -13.25 -0.25
N VAL A 227 22.49 -12.16 0.35
CA VAL A 227 23.90 -11.76 0.42
C VAL A 227 24.26 -11.35 1.86
N PRO A 228 24.24 -12.30 2.82
CA PRO A 228 24.57 -11.99 4.20
C PRO A 228 26.03 -11.54 4.31
N GLY A 229 26.27 -10.51 5.12
CA GLY A 229 27.60 -10.09 5.51
C GLY A 229 28.32 -11.15 6.34
N PRO A 230 29.62 -10.94 6.63
CA PRO A 230 30.37 -11.85 7.50
C PRO A 230 29.64 -12.01 8.83
N ALA A 231 29.42 -13.25 9.26
CA ALA A 231 28.85 -13.55 10.57
C ALA A 231 29.71 -12.87 11.65
N LYS A 232 29.07 -12.09 12.52
CA LYS A 232 29.74 -11.45 13.65
C LYS A 232 30.20 -12.47 14.68
#